data_AF-A0A0A0LCX2-F1
#
_entry.id   AF-A0A0A0LCX2-F1
#
_cell.length_a   1.000
_cell.length_b   1.000
_cell.length_c   1.000
_cell.angle_alpha   90.00
_cell.angle_beta   90.00
_cell.angle_gamma   90.00
#
_symmetry.space_group_name_H-M   'P 1'
#
loop_
_entity.id
_entity.type
_entity.pdbx_description
1 polymer ?
#
loop_
_entity_poly.entity_id
_entity_poly.type
_entity_poly.pdbx_seq_one_letter_code
_entity_poly.pdbx_strand_id
1 'polypeptide(L)'
;MSYRAIQCFLLLICSSLILIYNFFRYEMASNRWVEESRVPRKTSSNSSYGLVALNGELYVISFLKTESAEARRLRHPTKGGSMYMQIYNPKKKTWRSLATWSPFNHSLDLDTAVICTVRL
;
A
#
# COMPACT_ATOMS: atom_id res chain seq x y z
N MET A 1 16.24 10.66 25.08
CA MET A 1 15.62 9.47 24.43
C MET A 1 14.22 9.88 23.96
N SER A 2 13.67 9.68 22.76
CA SER A 2 14.14 9.28 21.43
C SER A 2 13.02 9.72 20.47
N TYR A 3 13.05 10.97 19.98
CA TYR A 3 12.06 11.51 19.03
C TYR A 3 12.39 11.13 17.58
N ARG A 4 12.87 9.91 17.32
CA ARG A 4 13.35 9.48 15.99
C ARG A 4 12.31 8.76 15.11
N ALA A 5 11.05 8.69 15.52
CA ALA A 5 10.08 7.77 14.94
C ALA A 5 8.89 8.43 14.23
N ILE A 6 9.06 9.62 13.65
CA ILE A 6 8.31 9.98 12.43
C ILE A 6 9.26 9.67 11.27
N GLN A 7 9.23 8.38 10.97
CA GLN A 7 10.10 7.63 10.10
C GLN A 7 9.98 8.17 8.66
N CYS A 8 11.10 8.55 8.07
CA CYS A 8 11.25 9.13 6.73
C CYS A 8 10.21 8.57 5.73
N PHE A 9 9.26 9.41 5.33
CA PHE A 9 8.21 9.02 4.40
C PHE A 9 8.83 8.60 3.07
N LEU A 10 8.54 7.37 2.64
CA LEU A 10 8.92 6.89 1.33
C LEU A 10 8.05 7.56 0.28
N LEU A 11 8.67 8.23 -0.70
CA LEU A 11 7.99 8.60 -1.93
C LEU A 11 8.05 7.42 -2.89
N LEU A 12 6.88 7.00 -3.38
CA LEU A 12 6.74 6.07 -4.47
C LEU A 12 7.03 6.84 -5.76
N ILE A 13 8.23 6.69 -6.33
CA ILE A 13 8.52 7.32 -7.63
C ILE A 13 8.16 6.30 -8.71
N CYS A 14 7.07 6.60 -9.44
CA CYS A 14 6.66 5.88 -10.63
C CYS A 14 7.57 6.29 -11.79
N SER A 15 8.50 5.44 -12.23
CA SER A 15 9.24 5.68 -13.46
C SER A 15 8.46 5.13 -14.65
N SER A 16 8.13 6.03 -15.58
CA SER A 16 7.13 5.98 -16.66
C SER A 16 7.30 4.90 -17.74
N LEU A 17 8.09 3.84 -17.55
CA LEU A 17 8.41 2.91 -18.63
C LEU A 17 8.25 1.43 -18.30
N ILE A 18 8.20 1.01 -17.03
CA ILE A 18 7.97 -0.40 -16.68
C ILE A 18 7.20 -0.41 -15.36
N LEU A 19 6.19 -1.27 -15.28
CA LEU A 19 5.18 -1.45 -14.22
C LEU A 19 5.75 -1.90 -12.85
N ILE A 20 6.87 -1.33 -12.43
CA ILE A 20 7.63 -1.63 -11.22
C ILE A 20 7.62 -0.37 -10.37
N TYR A 21 7.05 -0.47 -9.17
CA TYR A 21 7.10 0.62 -8.20
C TYR A 21 8.35 0.46 -7.34
N ASN A 22 9.27 1.41 -7.48
CA ASN A 22 10.47 1.50 -6.66
C ASN A 22 10.18 2.36 -5.44
N PHE A 23 10.55 1.85 -4.27
CA PHE A 23 10.47 2.53 -3.00
C PHE A 23 11.81 3.13 -2.66
N PHE A 24 11.82 4.44 -2.42
CA PHE A 24 13.01 5.15 -1.97
C PHE A 24 12.84 5.60 -0.52
N ARG A 25 13.88 5.42 0.27
CA ARG A 25 13.97 5.93 1.64
C ARG A 25 14.82 7.19 1.64
N TYR A 26 14.34 8.21 2.32
CA TYR A 26 15.12 9.42 2.55
C TYR A 26 16.07 9.23 3.74
N GLU A 27 17.35 9.45 3.52
CA GLU A 27 18.39 9.50 4.55
C GLU A 27 18.67 10.94 4.95
N MET A 28 18.19 11.34 6.12
CA MET A 28 18.36 12.71 6.62
C MET A 28 19.83 13.06 6.87
N ALA A 29 20.63 12.11 7.36
CA ALA A 29 22.03 12.35 7.72
C ALA A 29 22.90 12.72 6.50
N SER A 30 22.59 12.15 5.34
CA SER A 30 23.28 12.39 4.08
C SER A 30 22.49 13.27 3.12
N ASN A 31 21.26 13.65 3.50
CA ASN A 31 20.31 14.43 2.70
C ASN A 31 20.09 13.82 1.31
N ARG A 32 19.87 12.50 1.24
CA ARG A 32 19.80 11.73 -0.01
C ARG A 32 18.64 10.75 -0.03
N TRP A 33 18.14 10.46 -1.23
CA TRP A 33 17.23 9.36 -1.49
C TRP A 33 18.02 8.10 -1.84
N VAL A 34 17.64 6.97 -1.24
CA VAL A 34 18.28 5.67 -1.47
C VAL A 34 17.21 4.66 -1.85
N GLU A 35 17.45 3.86 -2.89
CA GLU A 35 16.55 2.76 -3.27
C GLU A 35 16.48 1.76 -2.10
N GLU A 36 15.27 1.54 -1.58
CA GLU A 36 15.02 0.71 -0.41
C GLU A 36 14.48 -0.67 -0.81
N SER A 37 13.52 -0.70 -1.73
CA SER A 37 12.95 -1.95 -2.24
C SER A 37 12.09 -1.74 -3.49
N ARG A 38 11.61 -2.85 -4.06
CA ARG A 38 10.66 -2.87 -5.18
C ARG A 38 9.42 -3.66 -4.78
N VAL A 39 8.24 -3.16 -5.12
CA VAL A 39 6.98 -3.84 -4.76
C VAL A 39 6.85 -5.13 -5.54
N PRO A 40 6.61 -6.28 -4.87
CA PRO A 40 6.24 -7.52 -5.54
C PRO A 40 4.91 -7.31 -6.24
N ARG A 41 4.94 -7.41 -7.55
CA ARG A 41 3.85 -7.01 -8.43
C ARG A 41 2.68 -8.00 -8.32
N LYS A 42 1.49 -7.52 -7.92
CA LYS A 42 0.19 -8.21 -8.09
C LYS A 42 -0.98 -7.26 -8.40
N THR A 43 -0.69 -6.01 -8.73
CA THR A 43 -1.71 -4.98 -8.83
C THR A 43 -1.87 -4.55 -10.29
N SER A 44 -3.13 -4.45 -10.73
CA SER A 44 -3.44 -3.96 -12.07
C SER A 44 -2.89 -2.54 -12.20
N SER A 45 -2.38 -2.20 -13.39
CA SER A 45 -1.67 -0.94 -13.68
C SER A 45 -2.47 0.34 -13.37
N ASN A 46 -3.77 0.21 -13.10
CA ASN A 46 -4.72 1.32 -12.93
C ASN A 46 -5.39 1.31 -11.54
N SER A 47 -4.81 0.66 -10.54
CA SER A 47 -5.33 0.70 -9.16
C SER A 47 -4.69 1.83 -8.36
N SER A 48 -5.50 2.58 -7.62
CA SER A 48 -5.04 3.57 -6.64
C SER A 48 -4.50 2.87 -5.39
N TYR A 49 -3.46 3.46 -4.79
CA TYR A 49 -2.75 2.86 -3.65
C TYR A 49 -2.70 3.78 -2.45
N GLY A 50 -2.97 3.21 -1.28
CA GLY A 50 -2.79 3.84 0.02
C GLY A 50 -1.49 3.36 0.66
N LEU A 51 -0.79 4.26 1.34
CA LEU A 51 0.49 3.97 1.99
C LEU A 51 0.39 4.32 3.47
N VAL A 52 0.80 3.40 4.35
CA VAL A 52 0.84 3.68 5.79
C VAL A 52 1.95 2.91 6.49
N ALA A 53 2.62 3.56 7.44
CA ALA A 53 3.63 2.96 8.30
C ALA A 53 3.00 2.54 9.64
N LEU A 54 2.93 1.24 9.90
CA LEU A 54 2.32 0.65 11.10
C LEU A 54 3.27 -0.37 11.70
N ASN A 55 3.47 -0.31 13.03
CA ASN A 55 4.29 -1.29 13.77
C ASN A 55 5.71 -1.52 13.20
N GLY A 56 6.31 -0.49 12.60
CA GLY A 56 7.64 -0.56 11.99
C GLY A 56 7.68 -1.24 10.61
N GLU A 57 6.53 -1.50 9.99
CA GLU A 57 6.39 -2.04 8.65
C GLU A 57 5.64 -1.04 7.74
N LEU A 58 5.89 -1.11 6.44
CA LEU A 58 5.20 -0.29 5.44
C LEU A 58 4.11 -1.12 4.77
N TYR A 59 2.90 -0.60 4.76
CA TYR A 59 1.75 -1.21 4.13
C TYR A 59 1.42 -0.44 2.86
N VAL A 60 1.35 -1.15 1.74
CA VAL A 60 0.82 -0.68 0.47
C VAL A 60 -0.53 -1.34 0.27
N ILE A 61 -1.59 -0.55 0.30
CA ILE A 61 -2.97 -0.98 0.29
C ILE A 61 -3.58 -0.69 -1.07
N SER A 62 -4.34 -1.63 -1.61
CA SER A 62 -5.13 -1.47 -2.84
C SER A 62 -6.48 -2.15 -2.67
N PHE A 63 -7.52 -1.59 -3.28
CA PHE A 63 -8.81 -2.26 -3.41
C PHE A 63 -8.94 -2.84 -4.82
N LEU A 64 -9.30 -4.12 -4.92
CA LEU A 64 -9.63 -4.71 -6.21
C LEU A 64 -11.03 -4.25 -6.59
N LYS A 65 -11.12 -3.39 -7.62
CA LYS A 65 -12.39 -3.13 -8.29
C LYS A 65 -12.89 -4.46 -8.82
N THR A 66 -14.06 -4.89 -8.36
CA THR A 66 -14.68 -6.13 -8.84
C THR A 66 -15.20 -5.89 -10.26
N GLU A 67 -14.31 -5.97 -11.24
CA GLU A 67 -14.70 -6.09 -12.64
C GLU A 67 -14.83 -7.59 -12.96
N SER A 68 -15.92 -8.22 -12.51
CA SER A 68 -16.25 -9.55 -13.02
C SER A 68 -17.72 -9.69 -13.29
N ALA A 69 -18.04 -10.12 -14.51
CA ALA A 69 -19.37 -10.56 -14.91
C ALA A 69 -19.90 -11.73 -14.05
N GLU A 70 -19.02 -12.44 -13.32
CA GLU A 70 -19.36 -13.54 -12.41
C GLU A 70 -19.95 -13.02 -11.08
N ALA A 71 -19.62 -11.79 -10.68
CA ALA A 71 -20.21 -11.15 -9.49
C ALA A 71 -21.72 -10.88 -9.63
N ARG A 72 -22.26 -10.91 -10.86
CA ARG A 72 -23.71 -10.81 -11.12
C ARG A 72 -24.48 -12.09 -10.82
N ARG A 73 -23.80 -13.25 -10.70
CA ARG A 73 -24.46 -14.55 -10.51
C ARG A 73 -24.62 -14.98 -9.06
N LEU A 74 -23.91 -14.34 -8.13
CA LEU A 74 -24.01 -14.64 -6.71
C LEU A 74 -24.93 -13.62 -6.03
N ARG A 75 -26.15 -14.05 -5.74
CA ARG A 75 -27.14 -13.31 -4.95
C ARG A 75 -26.65 -13.18 -3.50
N HIS A 76 -25.71 -12.28 -3.26
CA HIS A 76 -25.54 -11.45 -2.06
C HIS A 76 -24.22 -10.66 -2.20
N PRO A 77 -24.27 -9.36 -2.54
CA PRO A 77 -23.08 -8.53 -2.51
C PRO A 77 -22.72 -8.31 -1.04
N THR A 78 -21.68 -8.98 -0.56
CA THR A 78 -20.96 -8.50 0.62
C THR A 78 -20.27 -7.20 0.18
N LYS A 79 -20.86 -6.08 0.59
CA LYS A 79 -20.72 -4.73 0.01
C LYS A 79 -19.30 -4.11 0.02
N GLY A 80 -18.28 -4.81 0.51
CA GLY A 80 -16.96 -4.22 0.76
C GLY A 80 -15.90 -4.41 -0.32
N GLY A 81 -16.04 -5.37 -1.24
CA GLY A 81 -14.94 -5.74 -2.14
C GLY A 81 -13.75 -6.35 -1.38
N SER A 82 -12.71 -6.75 -2.12
CA SER A 82 -11.49 -7.31 -1.54
C SER A 82 -10.40 -6.25 -1.39
N MET A 83 -9.75 -6.27 -0.23
CA MET A 83 -8.64 -5.41 0.12
C MET A 83 -7.35 -6.21 0.05
N TYR A 84 -6.40 -5.72 -0.74
CA TYR A 84 -5.11 -6.36 -0.94
C TYR A 84 -3.99 -5.48 -0.38
N MET A 85 -3.05 -6.10 0.32
CA MET A 85 -1.94 -5.43 0.97
C MET A 85 -0.61 -6.09 0.60
N GLN A 86 0.36 -5.28 0.21
CA GLN A 86 1.78 -5.64 0.21
C GLN A 86 2.43 -5.01 1.44
N ILE A 87 3.03 -5.84 2.28
CA ILE A 87 3.62 -5.41 3.55
C ILE A 87 5.13 -5.60 3.49
N TYR A 88 5.86 -4.50 3.59
CA TYR A 88 7.32 -4.48 3.60
C TYR A 88 7.86 -4.40 5.02
N ASN A 89 8.75 -5.33 5.35
CA ASN A 89 9.51 -5.29 6.57
C ASN A 89 10.90 -4.69 6.32
N PRO A 90 11.18 -3.44 6.73
CA PRO A 90 12.46 -2.78 6.45
C PRO A 90 13.65 -3.40 7.19
N LYS A 91 13.41 -4.11 8.31
CA LYS A 91 14.48 -4.80 9.05
C LYS A 91 14.94 -6.06 8.32
N LYS A 92 13.99 -6.84 7.81
CA LYS A 92 14.24 -8.09 7.08
C LYS A 92 14.46 -7.87 5.58
N LYS A 93 14.14 -6.68 5.06
CA LYS A 93 14.15 -6.34 3.64
C LYS A 93 13.28 -7.29 2.80
N THR A 94 12.20 -7.80 3.39
CA THR A 94 11.28 -8.76 2.74
C THR A 94 9.88 -8.19 2.62
N TRP A 95 9.18 -8.68 1.60
CA TRP A 95 7.77 -8.41 1.38
C TRP A 95 6.92 -9.62 1.74
N ARG A 96 5.69 -9.37 2.17
CA ARG A 96 4.63 -10.37 2.27
C ARG A 96 3.33 -9.82 1.70
N SER A 97 2.48 -10.72 1.21
CA SER A 97 1.19 -10.39 0.65
C SER A 97 0.07 -10.81 1.59
N LEU A 98 -0.95 -9.96 1.73
CA LEU A 98 -2.15 -10.25 2.51
C LEU A 98 -3.39 -9.84 1.71
N ALA A 99 -4.33 -10.77 1.54
CA ALA A 99 -5.63 -10.50 0.95
C ALA A 99 -6.70 -10.67 2.04
N THR A 100 -7.54 -9.67 2.22
CA THR A 100 -8.59 -9.66 3.23
C THR A 100 -9.87 -9.08 2.66
N TRP A 101 -10.97 -9.29 3.36
CA TRP A 101 -12.21 -8.60 3.06
C TRP A 101 -12.07 -7.14 3.50
N SER A 102 -12.56 -6.22 2.67
CA SER A 102 -12.60 -4.83 3.06
C SER A 102 -13.47 -4.67 4.30
N PRO A 103 -12.99 -3.96 5.35
CA PRO A 103 -13.82 -3.61 6.49
C PRO A 103 -14.83 -2.50 6.16
N PHE A 104 -14.72 -1.88 4.99
CA PHE A 104 -15.60 -0.81 4.56
C PHE A 104 -16.83 -1.37 3.87
N ASN A 105 -18.01 -0.85 4.20
CA ASN A 105 -19.27 -1.22 3.54
C ASN A 105 -19.50 -0.49 2.20
N HIS A 106 -18.51 0.24 1.71
CA HIS A 106 -18.54 1.03 0.49
C HIS A 106 -17.18 0.95 -0.21
N SER A 107 -17.16 1.29 -1.50
CA SER A 107 -15.92 1.44 -2.25
C SER A 107 -15.12 2.61 -1.68
N LEU A 108 -13.90 2.35 -1.21
CA LEU A 108 -12.96 3.40 -0.82
C LEU A 108 -12.15 3.81 -2.05
N ASP A 109 -12.14 5.11 -2.34
CA ASP A 109 -11.25 5.66 -3.35
C ASP A 109 -9.94 6.13 -2.70
N LEU A 110 -8.85 5.43 -3.02
CA LEU A 110 -7.53 5.76 -2.49
C LEU A 110 -6.86 6.94 -3.21
N ASP A 111 -7.40 7.42 -4.33
CA ASP A 111 -6.90 8.65 -4.97
C ASP A 111 -7.27 9.90 -4.17
N THR A 112 -8.38 9.84 -3.43
CA THR A 112 -8.91 10.95 -2.62
C THR A 112 -8.80 10.73 -1.12
N ALA A 113 -8.53 9.51 -0.66
CA ALA A 113 -8.38 9.18 0.75
C ALA A 113 -6.95 9.39 1.27
N VAL A 114 -6.84 9.81 2.54
CA VAL A 114 -5.57 9.86 3.28
C VAL A 114 -5.57 8.76 4.33
N ILE A 115 -4.48 7.99 4.40
CA ILE A 115 -4.28 6.96 5.43
C ILE A 115 -3.15 7.43 6.35
N CYS A 116 -3.40 7.40 7.66
CA CYS A 116 -2.40 7.74 8.66
C CYS A 116 -2.52 6.85 9.89
N THR A 117 -1.43 6.76 10.64
CA THR A 117 -1.41 6.08 11.93
C THR A 117 -1.82 7.09 13.00
N VAL A 118 -2.97 6.86 13.63
CA VAL A 118 -3.40 7.62 14.81
C VAL A 118 -2.87 6.92 16.05
N ARG A 119 -2.21 7.67 16.94
CA ARG A 119 -1.89 7.20 18.30
C ARG A 119 -2.96 7.74 19.23
N LEU A 120 -3.69 6.86 19.90
CA LEU A 120 -4.67 7.21 20.93
C LEU A 120 -3.97 7.37 22.28
#